data_AF-A0A1B6CEZ3-F1
#
_entry.id   AF-A0A1B6CEZ3-F1
#
_cell.length_a   1.000
_cell.length_b   1.000
_cell.length_c   1.000
_cell.angle_alpha   90.00
_cell.angle_beta   90.00
_cell.angle_gamma   90.00
#
_symmetry.space_group_name_H-M   'P 1'
#
loop_
_entity.id
_entity.type
_entity.pdbx_description
1 polymer ?
#
loop_
_entity_poly.entity_id
_entity_poly.type
_entity_poly.pdbx_seq_one_letter_code
_entity_poly.pdbx_strand_id
1 'polypeptide(L)'
;MDSKNGKDYGYNRKNTKPGNADKSSERFLEAHNRLQASVKKHLSASKGYDESSSEEDDLESETILGSVLKSYAQIGGKSEDLGRTQNFLEDTFQSGAATCLICIVTVKRNEAIWSCNKCFCFFHLQCIQRWSKDSIHYQKVALEERQLSISQIVWSCPKCRNEFSTKDIPKFYLCFCEKKENPEFQPWLVPHSCGDSCNKPLIPTCGHKCLLLCHPGPCPPCPNTVSSMCHCGKNGPRPQRCSNKNWSCGKVCGRKLKCNRHFCTDICHGDNCPPCPQKSKQSCQCAKNVMIRDCAEPLWSCMEICGKSLKCGYHSCKQICHKGDCGECPLTLPRQCPCGKTSLLLSCIEDVPTCKDTCGRTLDCGVHTCSQRCHKDKCGGCLERRIKKM
;
A
#
# COMPACT_ATOMS: atom_id res chain seq x y z
N MET A 1 1.18 54.09 -62.33
CA MET A 1 0.14 53.05 -62.40
C MET A 1 0.45 51.99 -61.36
N ASP A 2 -0.36 51.63 -60.39
CA ASP A 2 -1.57 52.16 -59.75
C ASP A 2 -1.58 51.42 -58.40
N SER A 3 -1.48 52.12 -57.27
CA SER A 3 -2.62 52.53 -56.45
C SER A 3 -3.49 51.40 -55.89
N LYS A 4 -3.50 51.31 -54.54
CA LYS A 4 -4.57 50.86 -53.60
C LYS A 4 -4.32 49.51 -52.91
N ASN A 5 -4.75 49.24 -51.67
CA ASN A 5 -5.21 49.98 -50.49
C ASN A 5 -5.73 48.86 -49.54
N GLY A 6 -5.52 48.89 -48.22
CA GLY A 6 -6.37 48.08 -47.32
C GLY A 6 -5.79 47.46 -46.05
N LYS A 7 -5.57 48.29 -45.02
CA LYS A 7 -5.98 48.12 -43.59
C LYS A 7 -5.71 46.74 -42.93
N ASP A 8 -4.73 46.59 -42.06
CA ASP A 8 -4.63 47.15 -40.69
C ASP A 8 -5.88 46.94 -39.82
N TYR A 9 -5.79 45.93 -38.93
CA TYR A 9 -6.50 45.86 -37.67
C TYR A 9 -5.49 45.46 -36.60
N GLY A 10 -5.02 46.45 -35.87
CA GLY A 10 -4.10 46.27 -34.75
C GLY A 10 -4.75 45.63 -33.52
N TYR A 11 -3.90 45.03 -32.69
CA TYR A 11 -4.07 45.11 -31.25
C TYR A 11 -2.71 45.28 -30.56
N ASN A 12 -2.47 46.54 -30.18
CA ASN A 12 -1.57 47.05 -29.16
C ASN A 12 -0.82 46.02 -28.29
N ARG A 13 0.47 45.82 -28.56
CA ARG A 13 1.44 45.27 -27.59
C ARG A 13 1.88 46.41 -26.67
N LYS A 14 1.29 46.46 -25.47
CA LYS A 14 1.72 47.35 -24.38
C LYS A 14 3.15 47.00 -23.95
N ASN A 15 4.08 47.86 -24.36
CA ASN A 15 5.13 48.47 -23.54
C ASN A 15 5.69 47.62 -22.37
N THR A 16 6.79 46.88 -22.59
CA THR A 16 7.65 46.38 -21.50
C THR A 16 9.00 47.10 -21.56
N LYS A 17 9.30 47.82 -20.47
CA LYS A 17 10.51 48.65 -20.25
C LYS A 17 11.80 47.84 -20.47
N PRO A 18 12.85 48.42 -21.11
CA PRO A 18 14.09 47.73 -21.50
C PRO A 18 15.13 47.63 -20.36
N GLY A 19 14.69 47.48 -19.09
CA GLY A 19 15.58 47.63 -17.93
C GLY A 19 15.77 46.39 -17.04
N ASN A 20 15.08 45.28 -17.31
CA ASN A 20 15.02 44.15 -16.38
C ASN A 20 15.68 42.85 -16.89
N ALA A 21 15.81 42.67 -18.21
CA ALA A 21 16.46 41.49 -18.80
C ALA A 21 18.00 41.54 -18.64
N ASP A 22 18.57 42.74 -18.72
CA ASP A 22 20.02 42.97 -18.68
C ASP A 22 20.59 42.64 -17.29
N LYS A 23 19.94 43.12 -16.23
CA LYS A 23 20.32 42.83 -14.83
C LYS A 23 20.23 41.35 -14.46
N SER A 24 19.29 40.60 -15.04
CA SER A 24 19.20 39.16 -14.82
C SER A 24 20.31 38.40 -15.54
N SER A 25 20.69 38.84 -16.74
CA SER A 25 21.81 38.28 -17.50
C SER A 25 23.14 38.55 -16.81
N GLU A 26 23.32 39.78 -16.32
CA GLU A 26 24.51 40.22 -15.60
C GLU A 26 24.69 39.47 -14.28
N ARG A 27 23.61 39.28 -13.50
CA ARG A 27 23.61 38.44 -12.29
C ARG A 27 23.93 36.97 -12.59
N PHE A 28 23.45 36.44 -13.71
CA PHE A 28 23.76 35.08 -14.13
C PHE A 28 25.23 34.93 -14.53
N LEU A 29 25.78 35.91 -15.25
CA LEU A 29 27.19 35.95 -15.63
C LEU A 29 28.10 36.10 -14.41
N GLU A 30 27.71 36.93 -13.44
CA GLU A 30 28.43 37.11 -12.18
C GLU A 30 28.42 35.83 -11.34
N ALA A 31 27.27 35.16 -11.23
CA ALA A 31 27.16 33.86 -10.56
C ALA A 31 28.00 32.78 -11.26
N HIS A 32 27.98 32.76 -12.61
CA HIS A 32 28.80 31.85 -13.42
C HIS A 32 30.30 32.06 -13.19
N ASN A 33 30.76 33.31 -13.19
CA ASN A 33 32.16 33.66 -12.95
C ASN A 33 32.60 33.31 -11.52
N ARG A 34 31.74 33.52 -10.51
CA ARG A 34 32.01 33.10 -9.13
C ARG A 34 32.12 31.59 -8.99
N LEU A 35 31.24 30.84 -9.68
CA LEU A 35 31.32 29.37 -9.74
C LEU A 35 32.61 28.91 -10.41
N GLN A 36 32.98 29.48 -11.55
CA GLN A 36 34.25 29.15 -12.24
C GLN A 36 35.48 29.49 -11.39
N ALA A 37 35.49 30.63 -10.69
CA ALA A 37 36.59 31.01 -9.81
C ALA A 37 36.72 30.05 -8.63
N SER A 38 35.59 29.63 -8.03
CA SER A 38 35.58 28.62 -6.97
C SER A 38 36.12 27.28 -7.47
N VAL A 39 35.64 26.82 -8.63
CA VAL A 39 36.11 25.57 -9.26
C VAL A 39 37.61 25.63 -9.56
N LYS A 40 38.13 26.74 -10.10
CA LYS A 40 39.57 26.91 -10.33
C LYS A 40 40.37 26.89 -9.03
N LYS A 41 39.87 27.49 -7.95
CA LYS A 41 40.52 27.49 -6.63
C LYS A 41 40.62 26.07 -6.06
N HIS A 42 39.55 25.28 -6.17
CA HIS A 42 39.55 23.89 -5.72
C HIS A 42 40.41 22.98 -6.61
N LEU A 43 40.43 23.19 -7.93
CA LEU A 43 41.31 22.47 -8.86
C LEU A 43 42.80 22.80 -8.67
N SER A 44 43.14 24.01 -8.24
CA SER A 44 44.53 24.35 -7.90
C SER A 44 44.97 23.72 -6.58
N ALA A 45 44.04 23.50 -5.64
CA ALA A 45 44.33 22.77 -4.41
C ALA A 45 44.54 21.26 -4.66
N SER A 46 43.82 20.67 -5.63
CA SER A 46 43.96 19.24 -5.97
C SER A 46 45.19 18.90 -6.81
N LYS A 47 45.94 19.89 -7.32
CA LYS A 47 47.14 19.66 -8.16
C LYS A 47 48.41 19.29 -7.38
N GLY A 48 48.33 19.16 -6.05
CA GLY A 48 49.46 18.79 -5.18
C GLY A 48 49.49 17.32 -4.75
N TYR A 49 48.58 16.47 -5.21
CA TYR A 49 48.50 15.07 -4.77
C TYR A 49 49.38 14.17 -5.64
N ASP A 50 50.66 14.13 -5.28
CA ASP A 50 51.46 12.92 -5.46
C ASP A 50 51.07 11.90 -4.38
N GLU A 51 51.15 10.64 -4.77
CA GLU A 51 50.69 9.44 -4.08
C GLU A 51 51.28 9.28 -2.66
N SER A 52 50.53 9.64 -1.58
CA SER A 52 50.60 9.03 -0.23
C SER A 52 49.80 9.82 0.83
N SER A 53 49.11 9.07 1.72
CA SER A 53 48.53 9.45 3.02
C SER A 53 46.99 9.54 3.06
N SER A 54 46.40 8.58 3.78
CA SER A 54 45.02 8.10 3.65
C SER A 54 44.13 8.36 4.87
N GLU A 55 44.20 9.53 5.49
CA GLU A 55 43.40 9.80 6.72
C GLU A 55 42.74 11.19 6.79
N GLU A 56 42.92 12.08 5.80
CA GLU A 56 42.42 13.47 5.88
C GLU A 56 41.36 13.86 4.82
N ASP A 57 41.08 13.01 3.82
CA ASP A 57 40.14 13.31 2.72
C ASP A 57 38.66 12.99 3.05
N ASP A 58 38.36 12.24 4.12
CA ASP A 58 36.99 11.78 4.40
C ASP A 58 36.07 12.92 4.90
N LEU A 59 36.59 13.87 5.71
CA LEU A 59 35.78 14.89 6.40
C LEU A 59 35.29 16.03 5.47
N GLU A 60 36.02 16.36 4.40
CA GLU A 60 35.58 17.39 3.45
C GLU A 60 34.52 16.86 2.47
N SER A 61 34.52 15.56 2.16
CA SER A 61 33.56 14.95 1.22
C SER A 61 32.13 14.91 1.79
N GLU A 62 31.98 14.60 3.08
CA GLU A 62 30.69 14.57 3.79
C GLU A 62 30.01 15.94 3.81
N THR A 63 30.77 17.01 4.03
CA THR A 63 30.23 18.38 4.11
C THR A 63 29.75 18.91 2.76
N ILE A 64 30.41 18.53 1.66
CA ILE A 64 30.03 18.94 0.30
C ILE A 64 28.78 18.18 -0.17
N LEU A 65 28.74 16.86 -0.02
CA LEU A 65 27.59 16.03 -0.40
C LEU A 65 26.35 16.40 0.43
N GLY A 66 26.54 16.59 1.74
CA GLY A 66 25.49 17.10 2.62
C GLY A 66 24.94 18.45 2.18
N SER A 67 25.79 19.37 1.69
CA SER A 67 25.38 20.68 1.19
C SER A 67 24.55 20.59 -0.11
N VAL A 68 24.94 19.74 -1.06
CA VAL A 68 24.20 19.53 -2.32
C VAL A 68 22.83 18.90 -2.04
N LEU A 69 22.80 17.87 -1.18
CA LEU A 69 21.58 17.17 -0.80
C LEU A 69 20.72 17.95 0.22
N LYS A 70 21.24 19.02 0.82
CA LYS A 70 20.51 19.91 1.73
C LYS A 70 19.24 20.49 1.11
N SER A 71 19.30 20.79 -0.20
CA SER A 71 18.13 21.24 -0.97
C SER A 71 17.02 20.20 -1.01
N TYR A 72 17.34 18.91 -0.91
CA TYR A 72 16.36 17.84 -0.80
C TYR A 72 15.95 17.58 0.67
N ALA A 73 16.88 17.72 1.63
CA ALA A 73 16.65 17.49 3.06
C ALA A 73 15.82 18.58 3.76
N GLN A 74 16.07 19.86 3.48
CA GLN A 74 15.38 21.00 4.11
C GLN A 74 13.92 21.15 3.66
N ILE A 75 13.48 20.36 2.67
CA ILE A 75 12.34 20.69 1.82
C ILE A 75 11.14 19.72 1.98
N GLY A 76 11.23 18.71 2.86
CA GLY A 76 10.03 18.06 3.39
C GLY A 76 10.02 16.54 3.31
N GLY A 77 10.82 15.94 4.18
CA GLY A 77 10.62 14.56 4.63
C GLY A 77 11.93 13.89 4.91
N LYS A 78 12.03 13.21 6.07
CA LYS A 78 13.01 12.14 6.29
C LYS A 78 12.69 11.01 5.32
N SER A 79 13.01 11.17 4.04
CA SER A 79 12.96 10.07 3.10
C SER A 79 14.19 9.23 3.37
N GLU A 80 14.00 8.01 3.88
CA GLU A 80 15.08 7.03 4.03
C GLU A 80 15.91 6.91 2.74
N ASP A 81 15.26 7.11 1.59
CA ASP A 81 15.89 7.07 0.28
C ASP A 81 16.92 8.18 0.08
N LEU A 82 16.74 9.38 0.65
CA LEU A 82 17.74 10.44 0.58
C LEU A 82 19.03 10.05 1.31
N GLY A 83 18.90 9.55 2.54
CA GLY A 83 20.04 9.08 3.32
C GLY A 83 20.72 7.89 2.65
N ARG A 84 19.94 6.98 2.04
CA ARG A 84 20.50 5.89 1.26
C ARG A 84 21.28 6.39 0.04
N THR A 85 20.74 7.33 -0.74
CA THR A 85 21.46 7.90 -1.89
C THR A 85 22.76 8.56 -1.46
N GLN A 86 22.75 9.27 -0.33
CA GLN A 86 23.96 9.88 0.24
C GLN A 86 25.01 8.82 0.57
N ASN A 87 24.64 7.80 1.36
CA ASN A 87 25.56 6.73 1.75
C ASN A 87 26.13 5.99 0.52
N PHE A 88 25.29 5.70 -0.48
CA PHE A 88 25.77 5.05 -1.71
C PHE A 88 26.75 5.94 -2.50
N LEU A 89 26.56 7.25 -2.48
CA LEU A 89 27.50 8.18 -3.11
C LEU A 89 28.83 8.19 -2.35
N GLU A 90 28.78 8.32 -1.03
CA GLU A 90 29.96 8.27 -0.14
C GLU A 90 30.74 6.96 -0.33
N ASP A 91 30.07 5.81 -0.23
CA ASP A 91 30.65 4.47 -0.45
C ASP A 91 31.28 4.31 -1.85
N THR A 92 30.76 5.00 -2.86
CA THR A 92 31.30 4.91 -4.23
C THR A 92 32.53 5.80 -4.42
N PHE A 93 32.62 6.90 -3.67
CA PHE A 93 33.79 7.78 -3.69
C PHE A 93 34.93 7.24 -2.82
N GLN A 94 34.63 6.59 -1.70
CA GLN A 94 35.63 5.99 -0.82
C GLN A 94 36.30 4.78 -1.49
N SER A 95 37.61 4.89 -1.69
CA SER A 95 38.44 3.80 -2.21
C SER A 95 38.37 2.59 -1.27
N GLY A 96 37.90 1.44 -1.75
CA GLY A 96 37.82 0.21 -0.95
C GLY A 96 36.45 -0.10 -0.34
N ALA A 97 35.54 0.88 -0.23
CA ALA A 97 34.22 0.69 0.39
C ALA A 97 33.28 -0.22 -0.44
N ALA A 98 33.50 -0.27 -1.75
CA ALA A 98 32.74 -1.11 -2.65
C ALA A 98 33.28 -2.55 -2.75
N THR A 99 32.70 -3.51 -2.02
CA THR A 99 33.09 -4.94 -2.09
C THR A 99 32.05 -5.80 -2.81
N CYS A 100 32.49 -6.65 -3.74
CA CYS A 100 31.61 -7.62 -4.38
C CYS A 100 31.34 -8.80 -3.44
N LEU A 101 30.09 -9.02 -3.00
CA LEU A 101 29.78 -10.08 -2.02
C LEU A 101 29.88 -11.52 -2.57
N ILE A 102 30.18 -11.70 -3.86
CA ILE A 102 30.36 -13.03 -4.47
C ILE A 102 31.83 -13.47 -4.35
N CYS A 103 32.77 -12.60 -4.72
CA CYS A 103 34.20 -12.90 -4.65
C CYS A 103 34.91 -12.29 -3.42
N ILE A 104 34.23 -11.41 -2.68
CA ILE A 104 34.76 -10.71 -1.50
C ILE A 104 35.97 -9.83 -1.85
N VAL A 105 36.05 -9.38 -3.11
CA VAL A 105 37.09 -8.47 -3.61
C VAL A 105 36.51 -7.07 -3.81
N THR A 106 37.32 -6.05 -3.54
CA THR A 106 37.00 -4.65 -3.85
C THR A 106 36.78 -4.46 -5.35
N VAL A 107 35.68 -3.79 -5.69
CA VAL A 107 35.32 -3.43 -7.06
C VAL A 107 36.09 -2.18 -7.45
N LYS A 108 36.90 -2.26 -8.52
CA LYS A 108 37.68 -1.12 -9.00
C LYS A 108 36.84 -0.21 -9.89
N ARG A 109 37.21 1.07 -9.94
CA ARG A 109 36.51 2.12 -10.71
C ARG A 109 36.44 1.86 -12.22
N ASN A 110 37.35 1.05 -12.76
CA ASN A 110 37.45 0.72 -14.18
C ASN A 110 36.89 -0.67 -14.53
N GLU A 111 36.39 -1.43 -13.55
CA GLU A 111 35.86 -2.77 -13.78
C GLU A 111 34.39 -2.74 -14.21
N ALA A 112 33.99 -3.76 -14.97
CA ALA A 112 32.61 -3.94 -15.39
C ALA A 112 31.75 -4.45 -14.23
N ILE A 113 30.67 -3.73 -13.92
CA ILE A 113 29.78 -4.04 -12.81
C ILE A 113 28.35 -4.30 -13.28
N TRP A 114 27.57 -4.92 -12.39
CA TRP A 114 26.13 -4.94 -12.43
C TRP A 114 25.58 -4.45 -11.10
N SER A 115 24.61 -3.53 -11.14
CA SER A 115 23.92 -3.01 -9.95
C SER A 115 22.49 -3.55 -9.87
N CYS A 116 22.09 -4.06 -8.71
CA CYS A 116 20.72 -4.52 -8.48
C CYS A 116 19.73 -3.34 -8.47
N ASN A 117 18.63 -3.42 -9.23
CA ASN A 117 17.60 -2.37 -9.28
C ASN A 117 16.73 -2.25 -8.01
N LYS A 118 16.84 -3.17 -7.05
CA LYS A 118 16.10 -3.15 -5.77
C LYS A 118 16.93 -2.66 -4.60
N CYS A 119 18.13 -3.22 -4.44
CA CYS A 119 19.00 -2.91 -3.30
C CYS A 119 20.20 -2.05 -3.64
N PHE A 120 20.39 -1.72 -4.94
CA PHE A 120 21.43 -0.84 -5.48
C PHE A 120 22.88 -1.27 -5.19
N CYS A 121 23.08 -2.43 -4.58
CA CYS A 121 24.39 -3.03 -4.43
C CYS A 121 24.88 -3.53 -5.79
N PHE A 122 26.18 -3.36 -6.02
CA PHE A 122 26.82 -3.72 -7.26
C PHE A 122 27.86 -4.81 -7.06
N PHE A 123 28.01 -5.61 -8.10
CA PHE A 123 28.86 -6.80 -8.15
C PHE A 123 29.65 -6.74 -9.45
N HIS A 124 30.82 -7.41 -9.51
CA HIS A 124 31.48 -7.63 -10.80
C HIS A 124 30.51 -8.33 -11.76
N LEU A 125 30.48 -7.86 -13.00
CA LEU A 125 29.58 -8.39 -14.04
C LEU A 125 29.78 -9.91 -14.22
N GLN A 126 31.04 -10.35 -14.25
CA GLN A 126 31.37 -11.77 -14.39
C GLN A 126 30.88 -12.61 -13.19
N CYS A 127 31.00 -12.07 -11.97
CA CYS A 127 30.55 -12.77 -10.76
C CYS A 127 29.04 -12.99 -10.77
N ILE A 128 28.25 -11.96 -11.08
CA ILE A 128 26.80 -12.09 -11.09
C ILE A 128 26.28 -12.95 -12.26
N GLN A 129 26.96 -12.93 -13.40
CA GLN A 129 26.65 -13.80 -14.53
C GLN A 129 26.86 -15.27 -14.17
N ARG A 130 27.95 -15.59 -13.46
CA ARG A 130 28.20 -16.95 -12.98
C ARG A 130 27.17 -17.36 -11.93
N TRP A 131 26.93 -16.50 -10.93
CA TRP A 131 25.93 -16.73 -9.88
C TRP A 131 24.54 -17.04 -10.44
N SER A 132 24.06 -16.24 -11.40
CA SER A 132 22.75 -16.42 -12.01
C SER A 132 22.65 -17.72 -12.81
N LYS A 133 23.67 -18.05 -13.62
CA LYS A 133 23.71 -19.29 -14.41
C LYS A 133 23.76 -20.53 -13.51
N ASP A 134 24.60 -20.52 -12.48
CA ASP A 134 24.74 -21.63 -11.53
C ASP A 134 23.43 -21.83 -10.75
N SER A 135 22.81 -20.74 -10.27
CA SER A 135 21.51 -20.78 -9.58
C SER A 135 20.41 -21.41 -10.43
N ILE A 136 20.34 -21.05 -11.71
CA ILE A 136 19.37 -21.60 -12.66
C ILE A 136 19.67 -23.08 -12.93
N HIS A 137 20.94 -23.44 -13.10
CA HIS A 137 21.35 -24.81 -13.35
C HIS A 137 20.97 -25.75 -12.19
N TYR A 138 21.27 -25.37 -10.95
CA TYR A 138 20.89 -26.16 -9.78
C TYR A 138 19.38 -26.35 -9.66
N GLN A 139 18.58 -25.32 -9.98
CA GLN A 139 17.12 -25.46 -9.98
C GLN A 139 16.61 -26.38 -11.08
N LYS A 140 17.21 -26.35 -12.28
CA LYS A 140 16.84 -27.26 -13.37
C LYS A 140 17.08 -28.72 -12.99
N VAL A 141 18.28 -29.02 -12.48
CA VAL A 141 18.64 -30.38 -12.02
C VAL A 141 17.67 -30.85 -10.94
N ALA A 142 17.37 -30.02 -9.95
CA ALA A 142 16.44 -30.36 -8.87
C ALA A 142 14.98 -30.59 -9.35
N LEU A 143 14.56 -29.93 -10.43
CA LEU A 143 13.22 -30.14 -11.03
C LEU A 143 13.17 -31.41 -11.88
N GLU A 144 14.23 -31.70 -12.63
CA GLU A 144 14.39 -32.94 -13.41
C GLU A 144 14.35 -34.16 -12.49
N GLU A 145 15.04 -34.11 -11.35
CA GLU A 145 15.02 -35.18 -10.34
C GLU A 145 13.63 -35.40 -9.71
N ARG A 146 12.82 -34.35 -9.59
CA ARG A 146 11.51 -34.39 -8.92
C ARG A 146 10.33 -34.64 -9.86
N GLN A 147 10.55 -34.74 -11.18
CA GLN A 147 9.52 -34.91 -12.21
C GLN A 147 8.36 -33.90 -12.10
N LEU A 148 8.65 -32.67 -11.64
CA LEU A 148 7.65 -31.61 -11.48
C LEU A 148 7.57 -30.76 -12.75
N SER A 149 6.37 -30.26 -13.07
CA SER A 149 6.17 -29.35 -14.19
C SER A 149 6.82 -27.99 -13.92
N ILE A 150 7.36 -27.38 -14.99
CA ILE A 150 8.15 -26.15 -14.95
C ILE A 150 7.31 -25.01 -14.37
N SER A 151 7.57 -24.66 -13.11
CA SER A 151 7.31 -23.31 -12.59
C SER A 151 8.45 -22.41 -13.07
N GLN A 152 8.17 -21.14 -13.35
CA GLN A 152 9.14 -20.20 -13.92
C GLN A 152 10.47 -20.21 -13.12
N ILE A 153 11.58 -20.61 -13.76
CA ILE A 153 12.90 -20.65 -13.13
C ILE A 153 13.41 -19.22 -12.96
N VAL A 154 13.86 -18.90 -11.75
CA VAL A 154 14.34 -17.57 -11.37
C VAL A 154 15.73 -17.65 -10.73
N TRP A 155 16.46 -16.56 -10.71
CA TRP A 155 17.67 -16.40 -9.90
C TRP A 155 17.51 -15.21 -8.97
N SER A 156 18.26 -15.17 -7.87
CA SER A 156 18.09 -14.14 -6.85
C SER A 156 19.34 -13.29 -6.67
N CYS A 157 19.15 -12.01 -6.31
CA CYS A 157 20.27 -11.13 -5.95
C CYS A 157 20.98 -11.65 -4.68
N PRO A 158 22.32 -11.75 -4.66
CA PRO A 158 23.06 -12.22 -3.48
C PRO A 158 22.82 -11.42 -2.20
N LYS A 159 22.55 -10.11 -2.31
CA LYS A 159 22.32 -9.23 -1.15
C LYS A 159 20.87 -9.24 -0.67
N CYS A 160 19.92 -8.89 -1.54
CA CYS A 160 18.53 -8.69 -1.12
C CYS A 160 17.60 -9.86 -1.43
N ARG A 161 18.09 -10.91 -2.08
CA ARG A 161 17.32 -12.09 -2.51
C ARG A 161 16.13 -11.80 -3.41
N ASN A 162 16.03 -10.59 -3.98
CA ASN A 162 15.01 -10.29 -4.98
C ASN A 162 15.16 -11.22 -6.17
N GLU A 163 14.05 -11.76 -6.65
CA GLU A 163 14.00 -12.73 -7.75
C GLU A 163 13.97 -12.03 -9.12
N PHE A 164 14.66 -12.65 -10.06
CA PHE A 164 14.84 -12.20 -11.44
C PHE A 164 14.61 -13.37 -12.39
N SER A 165 14.10 -13.10 -13.58
CA SER A 165 13.88 -14.14 -14.59
C SER A 165 15.17 -14.55 -15.28
N THR A 166 15.13 -15.66 -16.03
CA THR A 166 16.26 -16.11 -16.88
C THR A 166 16.64 -15.11 -17.97
N LYS A 167 15.73 -14.19 -18.34
CA LYS A 167 16.00 -13.13 -19.32
C LYS A 167 16.78 -11.96 -18.73
N ASP A 168 16.71 -11.80 -17.42
CA ASP A 168 17.31 -10.67 -16.69
C ASP A 168 18.79 -10.91 -16.34
N ILE A 169 19.40 -12.00 -16.82
CA ILE A 169 20.83 -12.24 -16.66
C ILE A 169 21.60 -11.08 -17.31
N PRO A 170 22.41 -10.33 -16.55
CA PRO A 170 23.05 -9.14 -17.08
C PRO A 170 24.11 -9.52 -18.11
N LYS A 171 23.96 -9.00 -19.33
CA LYS A 171 24.91 -9.24 -20.44
C LYS A 171 25.89 -8.10 -20.63
N PHE A 172 25.44 -6.89 -20.32
CA PHE A 172 26.14 -5.65 -20.61
C PHE A 172 26.47 -4.92 -19.32
N TYR A 173 27.62 -4.24 -19.34
CA TYR A 173 27.99 -3.30 -18.29
C TYR A 173 27.32 -1.96 -18.60
N LEU A 174 26.31 -1.62 -17.81
CA LEU A 174 25.54 -0.39 -17.97
C LEU A 174 25.86 0.57 -16.82
N CYS A 175 25.82 1.87 -17.10
CA CYS A 175 25.84 2.88 -16.05
C CYS A 175 24.61 2.77 -15.13
N PHE A 176 24.64 3.41 -13.96
CA PHE A 176 23.51 3.37 -13.01
C PHE A 176 22.18 3.87 -13.59
N CYS A 177 22.21 4.77 -14.57
CA CYS A 177 21.01 5.25 -15.26
C CYS A 177 20.54 4.36 -16.42
N GLU A 178 21.27 3.29 -16.74
CA GLU A 178 21.02 2.32 -17.81
C GLU A 178 21.02 2.90 -19.23
N LYS A 179 21.52 4.13 -19.41
CA LYS A 179 21.54 4.81 -20.72
C LYS A 179 22.78 4.52 -21.56
N LYS A 180 23.93 4.36 -20.91
CA LYS A 180 25.22 4.18 -21.57
C LYS A 180 25.77 2.80 -21.23
N GLU A 181 26.12 2.05 -22.27
CA GLU A 181 26.90 0.82 -22.16
C GLU A 181 28.38 1.15 -22.07
N ASN A 182 29.11 0.40 -21.24
CA ASN A 182 30.54 0.55 -20.96
C ASN A 182 30.93 2.02 -20.71
N PRO A 183 30.41 2.65 -19.64
CA PRO A 183 30.73 4.05 -19.34
C PRO A 183 32.24 4.23 -19.16
N GLU A 184 32.79 5.20 -19.88
CA GLU A 184 34.21 5.56 -19.77
C GLU A 184 34.50 6.13 -18.38
N PHE A 185 35.62 5.67 -17.80
CA PHE A 185 36.08 6.18 -16.53
C PHE A 185 36.60 7.61 -16.68
N GLN A 186 36.08 8.53 -15.87
CA GLN A 186 36.60 9.89 -15.75
C GLN A 186 36.84 10.21 -14.26
N PRO A 187 38.02 10.75 -13.88
CA PRO A 187 38.36 10.98 -12.47
C PRO A 187 37.40 11.89 -11.69
N TRP A 188 36.72 12.81 -12.37
CA TRP A 188 35.82 13.82 -11.79
C TRP A 188 34.35 13.41 -11.77
N LEU A 189 34.02 12.26 -12.35
CA LEU A 189 32.66 11.73 -12.36
C LEU A 189 32.54 10.59 -11.35
N VAL A 190 31.31 10.33 -10.91
CA VAL A 190 31.03 9.15 -10.11
C VAL A 190 31.46 7.90 -10.90
N PRO A 191 32.29 7.01 -10.33
CA PRO A 191 32.68 5.75 -10.97
C PRO A 191 31.46 4.98 -11.47
N HIS A 192 31.58 4.32 -12.62
CA HIS A 192 30.49 3.57 -13.26
C HIS A 192 29.25 4.41 -13.66
N SER A 193 29.32 5.74 -13.54
CA SER A 193 28.29 6.66 -14.03
C SER A 193 28.60 7.14 -15.45
N CYS A 194 27.60 7.60 -16.19
CA CYS A 194 27.80 8.17 -17.53
C CYS A 194 28.04 9.68 -17.54
N GLY A 195 27.98 10.36 -16.39
CA GLY A 195 28.10 11.82 -16.29
C GLY A 195 26.88 12.63 -16.73
N ASP A 196 25.93 12.05 -17.46
CA ASP A 196 24.70 12.73 -17.88
C ASP A 196 23.66 12.83 -16.76
N SER A 197 22.65 13.68 -16.96
CA SER A 197 21.47 13.73 -16.09
C SER A 197 20.73 12.40 -16.05
N CYS A 198 20.42 11.90 -14.84
CA CYS A 198 19.83 10.59 -14.55
C CYS A 198 18.51 10.38 -15.32
N ASN A 199 17.57 11.33 -15.22
CA ASN A 199 16.25 11.30 -15.87
C ASN A 199 15.39 10.06 -15.59
N LYS A 200 15.77 9.19 -14.65
CA LYS A 200 14.90 8.07 -14.24
C LYS A 200 13.57 8.63 -13.70
N PRO A 201 12.44 7.95 -13.97
CA PRO A 201 11.16 8.34 -13.39
C PRO A 201 11.24 8.24 -11.86
N LEU A 202 10.85 9.30 -11.17
CA LEU A 202 10.88 9.31 -9.71
C LEU A 202 9.75 8.42 -9.15
N ILE A 203 10.04 7.76 -8.04
CA ILE A 203 9.10 6.93 -7.28
C ILE A 203 8.82 7.67 -5.97
N PRO A 204 7.55 7.90 -5.57
CA PRO A 204 6.31 7.55 -6.26
C PRO A 204 6.13 8.31 -7.58
N THR A 205 5.41 7.69 -8.53
CA THR A 205 5.21 8.19 -9.90
C THR A 205 4.50 9.55 -9.90
N CYS A 206 5.30 10.61 -9.91
CA CYS A 206 4.81 11.97 -9.77
C CYS A 206 4.74 12.74 -11.11
N GLY A 207 5.14 12.11 -12.21
CA GLY A 207 5.26 12.70 -13.54
C GLY A 207 6.59 13.44 -13.79
N HIS A 208 7.45 13.56 -12.77
CA HIS A 208 8.75 14.20 -12.87
C HIS A 208 9.90 13.18 -12.95
N LYS A 209 11.03 13.64 -13.49
CA LYS A 209 12.25 12.87 -13.69
C LYS A 209 13.34 13.32 -12.71
N CYS A 210 14.27 12.42 -12.41
CA CYS A 210 15.44 12.75 -11.58
C CYS A 210 16.33 13.78 -12.29
N LEU A 211 16.68 14.86 -11.58
CA LEU A 211 17.52 15.97 -12.07
C LEU A 211 18.99 15.83 -11.70
N LEU A 212 19.35 14.87 -10.83
CA LEU A 212 20.75 14.61 -10.49
C LEU A 212 21.50 14.04 -11.69
N LEU A 213 22.83 14.17 -11.69
CA LEU A 213 23.69 13.38 -12.57
C LEU A 213 23.50 11.88 -12.29
N CYS A 214 23.93 11.03 -13.21
CA CYS A 214 23.91 9.58 -13.03
C CYS A 214 24.59 9.21 -11.70
N HIS A 215 23.82 8.64 -10.79
CA HIS A 215 24.22 8.39 -9.41
C HIS A 215 23.92 6.93 -9.01
N PRO A 216 24.68 6.34 -8.07
CA PRO A 216 24.36 5.07 -7.44
C PRO A 216 23.15 5.24 -6.50
N GLY A 217 22.54 4.13 -6.11
CA GLY A 217 21.44 4.15 -5.15
C GLY A 217 20.07 4.56 -5.73
N PRO A 218 19.05 4.64 -4.87
CA PRO A 218 17.72 5.09 -5.25
C PRO A 218 17.74 6.57 -5.68
N CYS A 219 16.81 6.98 -6.53
CA CYS A 219 16.64 8.40 -6.83
C CYS A 219 16.04 9.13 -5.61
N PRO A 220 16.53 10.33 -5.27
CA PRO A 220 15.98 11.11 -4.17
C PRO A 220 14.55 11.57 -4.46
N PRO A 221 13.79 11.99 -3.43
CA PRO A 221 12.43 12.48 -3.61
C PRO A 221 12.36 13.69 -4.56
N CYS A 222 11.19 13.87 -5.19
CA CYS A 222 11.01 14.93 -6.17
C CYS A 222 11.17 16.34 -5.57
N PRO A 223 12.09 17.18 -6.08
CA PRO A 223 12.32 18.53 -5.57
C PRO A 223 11.28 19.55 -6.09
N ASN A 224 10.50 19.19 -7.12
CA ASN A 224 9.55 20.09 -7.75
C ASN A 224 8.40 20.48 -6.81
N THR A 225 7.89 21.68 -7.00
CA THR A 225 6.73 22.21 -6.28
C THR A 225 5.49 22.14 -7.15
N VAL A 226 4.39 21.63 -6.61
CA VAL A 226 3.07 21.57 -7.24
C VAL A 226 2.06 22.36 -6.42
N SER A 227 1.04 22.92 -7.06
CA SER A 227 -0.07 23.54 -6.34
C SER A 227 -1.00 22.45 -5.82
N SER A 228 -1.19 22.36 -4.50
CA SER A 228 -2.11 21.39 -3.91
C SER A 228 -3.05 22.03 -2.90
N MET A 229 -4.25 21.46 -2.82
CA MET A 229 -5.30 21.92 -1.92
C MET A 229 -5.21 21.17 -0.59
N CYS A 230 -5.59 21.84 0.50
CA CYS A 230 -5.61 21.21 1.82
C CYS A 230 -6.63 20.06 1.86
N HIS A 231 -6.39 19.03 2.69
CA HIS A 231 -7.34 17.94 2.93
C HIS A 231 -8.76 18.39 3.30
N CYS A 232 -8.91 19.55 3.94
CA CYS A 232 -10.23 20.08 4.28
C CYS A 232 -10.94 20.81 3.12
N GLY A 233 -10.26 21.11 2.01
CA GLY A 233 -10.78 21.91 0.90
C GLY A 233 -11.06 23.39 1.22
N LYS A 234 -10.98 23.79 2.50
CA LYS A 234 -11.36 25.15 2.96
C LYS A 234 -10.29 26.21 2.71
N ASN A 235 -9.03 25.82 2.61
CA ASN A 235 -7.95 26.76 2.28
C ASN A 235 -7.59 26.61 0.80
N GLY A 236 -7.32 27.74 0.15
CA GLY A 236 -6.94 27.77 -1.25
C GLY A 236 -5.65 26.99 -1.57
N PRO A 237 -5.39 26.73 -2.86
CA PRO A 237 -4.21 25.99 -3.28
C PRO A 237 -2.93 26.67 -2.79
N ARG A 238 -2.01 25.89 -2.24
CA ARG A 238 -0.68 26.36 -1.82
C ARG A 238 0.40 25.60 -2.57
N PRO A 239 1.56 26.24 -2.84
CA PRO A 239 2.72 25.53 -3.35
C PRO A 239 3.16 24.49 -2.31
N GLN A 240 3.05 23.22 -2.64
CA GLN A 240 3.54 22.08 -1.87
C GLN A 240 4.55 21.29 -2.68
N ARG A 241 5.42 20.51 -2.04
CA ARG A 241 6.36 19.68 -2.78
C ARG A 241 5.67 18.50 -3.42
N CYS A 242 6.16 18.08 -4.57
CA CYS A 242 5.57 16.98 -5.31
C CYS A 242 5.70 15.65 -4.56
N SER A 243 6.76 15.48 -3.76
CA SER A 243 6.93 14.35 -2.84
C SER A 243 5.90 14.34 -1.70
N ASN A 244 5.45 15.52 -1.27
CA ASN A 244 4.49 15.68 -0.18
C ASN A 244 3.33 16.59 -0.60
N LYS A 245 2.56 16.14 -1.59
CA LYS A 245 1.40 16.91 -2.12
C LYS A 245 0.31 17.09 -1.08
N ASN A 246 0.20 16.13 -0.16
CA ASN A 246 -0.82 16.07 0.87
C ASN A 246 -0.41 16.97 2.03
N TRP A 247 -1.25 17.95 2.34
CA TRP A 247 -0.99 18.87 3.43
C TRP A 247 -2.25 19.21 4.21
N SER A 248 -2.04 19.46 5.50
CA SER A 248 -3.07 19.93 6.41
C SER A 248 -2.80 21.37 6.83
N CYS A 249 -3.86 22.13 7.02
CA CYS A 249 -3.78 23.55 7.34
C CYS A 249 -3.55 23.85 8.83
N GLY A 250 -3.40 22.81 9.67
CA GLY A 250 -3.28 22.94 11.13
C GLY A 250 -4.55 23.41 11.86
N LYS A 251 -5.61 23.80 11.14
CA LYS A 251 -6.91 24.14 11.75
C LYS A 251 -7.65 22.87 12.17
N VAL A 252 -8.54 23.01 13.15
CA VAL A 252 -9.47 21.93 13.54
C VAL A 252 -10.27 21.46 12.33
N CYS A 253 -10.43 20.15 12.21
CA CYS A 253 -11.07 19.53 11.06
C CYS A 253 -12.54 19.96 10.93
N GLY A 254 -13.29 19.89 12.04
CA GLY A 254 -14.70 20.27 12.08
C GLY A 254 -15.63 19.42 11.20
N ARG A 255 -15.18 18.27 10.69
CA ARG A 255 -16.03 17.31 9.96
C ARG A 255 -17.00 16.65 10.94
N LYS A 256 -18.24 16.41 10.50
CA LYS A 256 -19.25 15.72 11.32
C LYS A 256 -18.86 14.25 11.50
N LEU A 257 -18.75 13.78 12.74
CA LEU A 257 -18.38 12.40 13.04
C LEU A 257 -19.52 11.44 12.71
N LYS A 258 -19.22 10.14 12.59
CA LYS A 258 -20.23 9.08 12.31
C LYS A 258 -21.42 9.08 13.28
N CYS A 259 -21.24 9.60 14.49
CA CYS A 259 -22.31 9.76 15.47
C CYS A 259 -23.36 10.82 15.13
N ASN A 260 -23.15 11.63 14.09
CA ASN A 260 -24.02 12.74 13.66
C ASN A 260 -24.34 13.82 14.71
N ARG A 261 -23.76 13.74 15.90
CA ARG A 261 -24.01 14.67 17.02
C ARG A 261 -22.79 15.51 17.38
N HIS A 262 -21.59 15.04 17.03
CA HIS A 262 -20.33 15.69 17.38
C HIS A 262 -19.48 15.98 16.13
N PHE A 263 -18.59 16.96 16.26
CA PHE A 263 -17.64 17.37 15.24
C PHE A 263 -16.23 16.90 15.60
N CYS A 264 -15.42 16.60 14.59
CA CYS A 264 -14.02 16.25 14.75
C CYS A 264 -13.24 17.44 15.30
N THR A 265 -12.65 17.25 16.48
CA THR A 265 -11.80 18.23 17.18
C THR A 265 -10.33 18.14 16.78
N ASP A 266 -9.95 17.10 16.05
CA ASP A 266 -8.56 16.89 15.66
C ASP A 266 -8.12 17.92 14.62
N ILE A 267 -6.81 18.10 14.54
CA ILE A 267 -6.19 18.89 13.48
C ILE A 267 -6.56 18.31 12.11
N CYS A 268 -6.66 19.18 11.10
CA CYS A 268 -6.99 18.78 9.74
C CYS A 268 -6.14 17.56 9.32
N HIS A 269 -6.81 16.50 8.91
CA HIS A 269 -6.20 15.22 8.59
C HIS A 269 -6.76 14.70 7.26
N GLY A 270 -5.97 13.94 6.51
CA GLY A 270 -6.41 13.36 5.24
C GLY A 270 -7.39 12.21 5.41
N ASP A 271 -7.18 11.41 6.45
CA ASP A 271 -7.89 10.16 6.67
C ASP A 271 -9.33 10.35 7.15
N ASN A 272 -10.05 9.23 7.29
CA ASN A 272 -11.35 9.22 7.95
C ASN A 272 -11.23 9.74 9.39
N CYS A 273 -12.23 10.50 9.84
CA CYS A 273 -12.23 11.02 11.21
C CYS A 273 -12.26 9.86 12.22
N PRO A 274 -11.50 9.96 13.32
CA PRO A 274 -11.55 8.95 14.35
C PRO A 274 -12.96 8.81 14.94
N PRO A 275 -13.24 7.66 15.57
CA PRO A 275 -14.50 7.46 16.27
C PRO A 275 -14.71 8.55 17.32
N CYS A 276 -15.98 8.84 17.61
CA CYS A 276 -16.29 9.87 18.60
C CYS A 276 -15.80 9.45 19.99
N PRO A 277 -14.96 10.27 20.66
CA PRO A 277 -14.44 9.93 22.00
C PRO A 277 -15.48 10.10 23.10
N GLN A 278 -16.65 10.67 22.79
CA GLN A 278 -17.70 10.93 23.76
C GLN A 278 -18.58 9.71 23.96
N LYS A 279 -19.11 9.57 25.18
CA LYS A 279 -20.17 8.62 25.49
C LYS A 279 -21.52 9.32 25.40
N SER A 280 -22.53 8.63 24.88
CA SER A 280 -23.89 9.17 24.73
C SER A 280 -24.91 8.20 25.32
N LYS A 281 -25.99 8.73 25.91
CA LYS A 281 -27.17 7.94 26.27
C LYS A 281 -27.85 7.48 25.00
N GLN A 282 -27.87 6.17 24.76
CA GLN A 282 -28.45 5.57 23.58
C GLN A 282 -29.55 4.59 24.00
N SER A 283 -30.71 4.71 23.34
CA SER A 283 -31.81 3.75 23.48
C SER A 283 -31.51 2.48 22.68
N CYS A 284 -31.79 1.34 23.28
CA CYS A 284 -31.75 0.05 22.62
C CYS A 284 -32.65 0.03 21.38
N GLN A 285 -32.35 -0.80 20.39
CA GLN A 285 -33.19 -1.00 19.20
C GLN A 285 -34.64 -1.42 19.52
N CYS A 286 -34.90 -2.01 20.68
CA CYS A 286 -36.27 -2.32 21.15
C CYS A 286 -36.95 -1.18 21.93
N ALA A 287 -36.26 -0.06 22.14
CA ALA A 287 -36.66 1.11 22.92
C ALA A 287 -36.92 0.89 24.42
N LYS A 288 -36.73 -0.33 24.96
CA LYS A 288 -36.97 -0.63 26.38
C LYS A 288 -35.87 -0.12 27.30
N ASN A 289 -34.61 -0.30 26.91
CA ASN A 289 -33.46 0.02 27.75
C ASN A 289 -32.68 1.20 27.19
N VAL A 290 -32.15 2.03 28.08
CA VAL A 290 -31.27 3.16 27.76
C VAL A 290 -29.96 2.94 28.50
N MET A 291 -28.84 2.94 27.78
CA MET A 291 -27.51 2.82 28.38
C MET A 291 -26.56 3.89 27.84
N ILE A 292 -25.55 4.23 28.65
CA ILE A 292 -24.46 5.11 28.25
C ILE A 292 -23.44 4.24 27.50
N ARG A 293 -23.28 4.49 26.20
CA ARG A 293 -22.33 3.78 25.33
C ARG A 293 -21.51 4.76 24.51
N ASP A 294 -20.47 4.25 23.88
CA ASP A 294 -19.63 5.05 22.99
C ASP A 294 -20.47 5.62 21.84
N CYS A 295 -20.35 6.93 21.64
CA CYS A 295 -21.18 7.63 20.66
C CYS A 295 -20.88 7.17 19.23
N ALA A 296 -19.72 6.54 19.01
CA ALA A 296 -19.33 5.93 17.74
C ALA A 296 -20.23 4.77 17.29
N GLU A 297 -20.92 4.09 18.23
CA GLU A 297 -21.76 2.92 17.97
C GLU A 297 -23.23 3.20 18.33
N PRO A 298 -24.00 3.92 17.50
CA PRO A 298 -25.38 4.29 17.83
C PRO A 298 -26.39 3.13 17.83
N LEU A 299 -26.03 1.97 17.27
CA LEU A 299 -26.92 0.82 17.14
C LEU A 299 -26.54 -0.25 18.17
N TRP A 300 -27.41 -0.51 19.14
CA TRP A 300 -27.20 -1.58 20.13
C TRP A 300 -28.50 -2.29 20.51
N SER A 301 -28.41 -3.58 20.81
CA SER A 301 -29.50 -4.40 21.35
C SER A 301 -29.18 -4.80 22.79
N CYS A 302 -30.19 -4.83 23.66
CA CYS A 302 -30.00 -5.04 25.10
C CYS A 302 -29.81 -6.52 25.49
N MET A 303 -29.82 -7.43 24.51
CA MET A 303 -29.70 -8.88 24.69
C MET A 303 -30.73 -9.53 25.63
N GLU A 304 -31.63 -8.76 26.23
CA GLU A 304 -32.77 -9.26 26.98
C GLU A 304 -33.82 -9.89 26.07
N ILE A 305 -34.57 -10.84 26.62
CA ILE A 305 -35.69 -11.48 25.93
C ILE A 305 -36.74 -10.41 25.63
N CYS A 306 -37.22 -10.34 24.39
CA CYS A 306 -38.13 -9.30 23.92
C CYS A 306 -39.43 -9.26 24.74
N GLY A 307 -40.04 -10.42 25.02
CA GLY A 307 -41.19 -10.56 25.93
C GLY A 307 -42.48 -9.87 25.49
N LYS A 308 -42.53 -9.22 24.31
CA LYS A 308 -43.75 -8.62 23.75
C LYS A 308 -44.76 -9.71 23.39
N SER A 309 -46.05 -9.44 23.61
CA SER A 309 -47.13 -10.33 23.18
C SER A 309 -47.15 -10.44 21.66
N LEU A 310 -47.12 -11.67 21.15
CA LEU A 310 -47.23 -11.98 19.73
C LEU A 310 -48.67 -11.67 19.25
N LYS A 311 -48.87 -11.58 17.92
CA LYS A 311 -50.20 -11.28 17.31
C LYS A 311 -51.32 -12.22 17.79
N CYS A 312 -50.98 -13.41 18.29
CA CYS A 312 -51.94 -14.35 18.83
C CYS A 312 -52.47 -14.00 20.23
N GLY A 313 -51.93 -12.98 20.91
CA GLY A 313 -52.41 -12.51 22.22
C GLY A 313 -52.01 -13.36 23.44
N TYR A 314 -51.81 -14.67 23.27
CA TYR A 314 -51.54 -15.61 24.37
C TYR A 314 -50.06 -15.99 24.55
N HIS A 315 -49.19 -15.70 23.58
CA HIS A 315 -47.78 -16.09 23.63
C HIS A 315 -46.86 -14.87 23.59
N SER A 316 -45.80 -14.90 24.39
CA SER A 316 -44.77 -13.86 24.42
C SER A 316 -43.59 -14.23 23.54
N CYS A 317 -42.96 -13.20 22.94
CA CYS A 317 -41.78 -13.36 22.11
C CYS A 317 -40.58 -13.83 22.93
N LYS A 318 -40.06 -15.02 22.62
CA LYS A 318 -38.86 -15.61 23.25
C LYS A 318 -37.55 -15.22 22.57
N GLN A 319 -37.59 -14.40 21.52
CA GLN A 319 -36.38 -13.95 20.82
C GLN A 319 -35.60 -12.95 21.69
N ILE A 320 -34.26 -12.97 21.56
CA ILE A 320 -33.41 -11.90 22.07
C ILE A 320 -33.79 -10.57 21.39
N CYS A 321 -33.58 -9.46 22.10
CA CYS A 321 -33.91 -8.12 21.64
C CYS A 321 -33.58 -7.91 20.15
N HIS A 322 -34.63 -7.74 19.34
CA HIS A 322 -34.54 -7.54 17.91
C HIS A 322 -35.24 -6.24 17.51
N LYS A 323 -34.92 -5.74 16.31
CA LYS A 323 -35.59 -4.59 15.69
C LYS A 323 -36.85 -5.08 14.97
N GLY A 324 -37.96 -4.33 15.08
CA GLY A 324 -39.21 -4.61 14.37
C GLY A 324 -40.23 -5.45 15.17
N ASP A 325 -41.29 -5.87 14.48
CA ASP A 325 -42.37 -6.67 15.05
C ASP A 325 -41.94 -8.12 15.34
N CYS A 326 -42.49 -8.73 16.40
CA CYS A 326 -42.07 -10.04 16.92
C CYS A 326 -42.47 -11.25 16.05
N GLY A 327 -42.88 -11.03 14.80
CA GLY A 327 -43.33 -12.09 13.89
C GLY A 327 -44.63 -12.78 14.33
N GLU A 328 -44.96 -13.86 13.62
CA GLU A 328 -46.10 -14.72 13.97
C GLU A 328 -45.73 -15.72 15.06
N CYS A 329 -46.74 -16.26 15.74
CA CYS A 329 -46.48 -17.26 16.76
C CYS A 329 -45.93 -18.54 16.09
N PRO A 330 -44.84 -19.14 16.59
CA PRO A 330 -44.38 -20.42 16.06
C PRO A 330 -45.43 -21.53 16.19
N LEU A 331 -46.42 -21.36 17.08
CA LEU A 331 -47.54 -22.28 17.27
C LEU A 331 -48.76 -21.99 16.37
N THR A 332 -48.76 -20.89 15.61
CA THR A 332 -49.76 -20.63 14.54
C THR A 332 -49.34 -21.21 13.19
N LEU A 333 -48.15 -21.82 13.09
CA LEU A 333 -47.72 -22.58 11.91
C LEU A 333 -48.48 -23.91 11.79
N PRO A 334 -48.50 -24.57 10.61
CA PRO A 334 -49.14 -25.87 10.43
C PRO A 334 -48.53 -26.89 11.40
N ARG A 335 -49.34 -27.41 12.32
CA ARG A 335 -48.93 -28.42 13.29
C ARG A 335 -49.32 -29.80 12.77
N GLN A 336 -48.40 -30.75 12.86
CA GLN A 336 -48.63 -32.11 12.39
C GLN A 336 -49.36 -32.95 13.45
N CYS A 337 -50.19 -33.91 13.01
CA CYS A 337 -50.74 -34.94 13.87
C CYS A 337 -49.62 -35.59 14.72
N PRO A 338 -49.94 -36.22 15.86
CA PRO A 338 -48.98 -37.03 16.62
C PRO A 338 -48.23 -38.10 15.79
N CYS A 339 -48.77 -38.44 14.62
CA CYS A 339 -48.22 -39.36 13.63
C CYS A 339 -47.36 -38.74 12.52
N GLY A 340 -47.25 -37.41 12.43
CA GLY A 340 -46.53 -36.70 11.36
C GLY A 340 -47.21 -36.59 9.99
N LYS A 341 -48.23 -37.41 9.70
CA LYS A 341 -48.84 -37.55 8.35
C LYS A 341 -49.74 -36.42 7.88
N THR A 342 -50.44 -35.75 8.80
CA THR A 342 -51.41 -34.69 8.45
C THR A 342 -50.99 -33.39 9.11
N SER A 343 -50.79 -32.33 8.32
CA SER A 343 -50.52 -30.98 8.83
C SER A 343 -51.82 -30.19 8.88
N LEU A 344 -52.20 -29.69 10.06
CA LEU A 344 -53.40 -28.89 10.27
C LEU A 344 -53.00 -27.48 10.71
N LEU A 345 -53.64 -26.47 10.13
CA LEU A 345 -53.52 -25.09 10.60
C LEU A 345 -54.53 -24.90 11.74
N LEU A 346 -54.04 -24.89 12.97
CA LEU A 346 -54.86 -24.78 14.18
C LEU A 346 -54.46 -23.55 14.98
N SER A 347 -55.42 -22.94 15.67
CA SER A 347 -55.14 -21.82 16.57
C SER A 347 -54.11 -22.23 17.62
N CYS A 348 -53.17 -21.35 17.98
CA CYS A 348 -52.05 -21.68 18.88
C CYS A 348 -52.43 -22.21 20.28
N ILE A 349 -53.71 -22.17 20.64
CA ILE A 349 -54.26 -22.65 21.92
C ILE A 349 -54.84 -24.07 21.78
N GLU A 350 -55.25 -24.46 20.57
CA GLU A 350 -55.94 -25.73 20.33
C GLU A 350 -54.93 -26.88 20.25
N ASP A 351 -55.24 -28.00 20.92
CA ASP A 351 -54.46 -29.22 20.81
C ASP A 351 -54.62 -29.87 19.43
N VAL A 352 -53.55 -30.45 18.91
CA VAL A 352 -53.60 -31.15 17.62
C VAL A 352 -54.43 -32.44 17.77
N PRO A 353 -55.52 -32.61 17.00
CA PRO A 353 -56.31 -33.83 17.02
C PRO A 353 -55.56 -34.99 16.34
N THR A 354 -55.97 -36.22 16.63
CA THR A 354 -55.48 -37.40 15.92
C THR A 354 -56.12 -37.45 14.53
N CYS A 355 -55.33 -37.75 13.48
CA CYS A 355 -55.83 -37.78 12.10
C CYS A 355 -56.73 -38.98 11.78
N LYS A 356 -56.99 -39.86 12.78
CA LYS A 356 -57.76 -41.11 12.68
C LYS A 356 -57.25 -42.15 11.66
N ASP A 357 -56.23 -41.84 10.87
CA ASP A 357 -55.49 -42.78 10.01
C ASP A 357 -54.56 -43.70 10.80
N THR A 358 -54.07 -44.76 10.15
CA THR A 358 -53.05 -45.67 10.71
C THR A 358 -51.78 -44.89 11.06
N CYS A 359 -51.33 -45.01 12.31
CA CYS A 359 -50.24 -44.25 12.92
C CYS A 359 -48.96 -44.32 12.07
N GLY A 360 -48.52 -45.52 11.69
CA GLY A 360 -47.38 -45.74 10.80
C GLY A 360 -46.02 -45.28 11.35
N ARG A 361 -45.94 -44.81 12.60
CA ARG A 361 -44.67 -44.51 13.27
C ARG A 361 -43.84 -45.78 13.43
N THR A 362 -42.54 -45.71 13.18
CA THR A 362 -41.62 -46.82 13.44
C THR A 362 -41.61 -47.14 14.93
N LEU A 363 -41.84 -48.41 15.28
CA LEU A 363 -41.78 -48.89 16.65
C LEU A 363 -40.33 -48.91 17.14
N ASP A 364 -40.11 -49.02 18.44
CA ASP A 364 -38.77 -49.05 19.05
C ASP A 364 -37.87 -50.19 18.50
N CYS A 365 -38.45 -51.20 17.83
CA CYS A 365 -37.69 -52.24 17.13
C CYS A 365 -37.02 -51.77 15.82
N GLY A 366 -37.29 -50.55 15.35
CA GLY A 366 -36.66 -49.92 14.19
C GLY A 366 -37.08 -50.46 12.82
N VAL A 367 -37.73 -51.63 12.76
CA VAL A 367 -38.08 -52.33 11.50
C VAL A 367 -39.59 -52.32 11.22
N HIS A 368 -40.43 -52.36 12.25
CA HIS A 368 -41.89 -52.46 12.09
C HIS A 368 -42.58 -51.13 12.37
N THR A 369 -43.68 -50.89 11.66
CA THR A 369 -44.49 -49.67 11.80
C THR A 369 -45.75 -49.93 12.62
N CYS A 370 -46.21 -48.91 13.34
CA CYS A 370 -47.38 -49.00 14.19
C CYS A 370 -48.66 -49.14 13.34
N SER A 371 -49.36 -50.28 13.50
CA SER A 371 -50.62 -50.59 12.83
C SER A 371 -51.87 -50.04 13.54
N GLN A 372 -51.70 -49.40 14.70
CA GLN A 372 -52.81 -48.77 15.44
C GLN A 372 -53.26 -47.48 14.76
N ARG A 373 -54.51 -47.06 15.00
CA ARG A 373 -54.99 -45.72 14.60
C ARG A 373 -54.16 -44.64 15.31
N CYS A 374 -54.03 -43.47 14.68
CA CYS A 374 -53.27 -42.34 15.23
C CYS A 374 -53.70 -42.07 16.68
N HIS A 375 -52.73 -42.17 17.59
CA HIS A 375 -52.92 -42.04 19.03
C HIS A 375 -51.89 -41.04 19.57
N LYS A 376 -52.21 -40.38 20.69
CA LYS A 376 -51.31 -39.38 21.31
C LYS A 376 -50.17 -40.06 22.08
N ASP A 377 -50.40 -41.25 22.62
CA ASP A 377 -49.44 -41.97 23.47
C ASP A 377 -48.27 -42.59 22.67
N LYS A 378 -47.29 -43.17 23.39
CA LYS A 378 -46.20 -43.94 22.76
C LYS A 378 -46.76 -45.19 22.06
N CYS A 379 -46.20 -45.54 20.90
CA CYS A 379 -46.62 -46.74 20.19
C CYS A 379 -46.29 -47.99 21.02
N GLY A 380 -47.19 -48.97 21.05
CA GLY A 380 -46.99 -50.22 21.77
C GLY A 380 -45.81 -51.05 21.23
N GLY A 381 -45.37 -52.06 21.99
CA GLY A 381 -44.26 -52.93 21.60
C GLY A 381 -44.55 -53.79 20.36
N CYS A 382 -43.48 -54.22 19.68
CA CYS A 382 -43.57 -55.12 18.53
C CYS A 382 -44.09 -56.51 18.95
N LEU A 383 -45.23 -56.93 18.42
CA LEU A 383 -45.89 -58.20 18.75
C LEU A 383 -45.44 -59.37 17.86
N GLU A 384 -44.60 -59.14 16.85
CA GLU A 384 -44.04 -60.20 16.00
C GLU A 384 -42.90 -60.92 16.72
N ARG A 385 -43.09 -62.22 16.96
CA ARG A 385 -42.08 -63.11 17.56
C ARG A 385 -41.13 -63.60 16.47
N ARG A 386 -39.82 -63.46 16.66
CA ARG A 386 -38.80 -64.03 15.77
C ARG A 386 -38.91 -65.56 15.74
N ILE A 387 -39.23 -66.14 14.59
CA ILE A 387 -38.95 -67.56 14.34
C ILE A 387 -37.44 -67.66 14.13
N LYS A 388 -36.70 -68.21 15.10
CA LYS A 388 -35.31 -68.63 14.88
C LYS A 388 -35.32 -69.73 13.82
N LYS A 389 -34.80 -69.45 12.62
CA LYS A 389 -34.34 -70.53 11.73
C LYS A 389 -33.11 -71.14 12.39
N MET A 390 -33.17 -72.45 12.67
CA MET A 390 -32.02 -73.27 13.06
C MET A 390 -31.06 -73.42 11.89
#